data_AF-A0A344L5B9-F1
#
_entry.id   AF-A0A344L5B9-F1
#
_cell.length_a   1.000
_cell.length_b   1.000
_cell.length_c   1.000
_cell.angle_alpha   90.00
_cell.angle_beta   90.00
_cell.angle_gamma   90.00
#
_symmetry.space_group_name_H-M   'P 1'
#
loop_
_entity.id
_entity.type
_entity.pdbx_description
1 polymer ?
#
loop_
_entity_poly.entity_id
_entity_poly.type
_entity_poly.pdbx_seq_one_letter_code
_entity_poly.pdbx_strand_id
1 'polypeptide(L)'
;MAFAEKCGRDSWRVRYHRDDGSIGSISGFPSKTAAQDKAAEIKVDQRRGKFIDPEAGKLALGEWSVTWFDSIDVAPATLAQYESLTRNHILPRWGNTSLSGVSGLAVHTWGKKLRAQGYAQNTVNTIIKIMTMMLVDATDERLIPVNPIQPRRRGRRRHQKRREQVWATPEQVVMIALQAASLVGPWAAVLIITAAWTGLGGVNSVVCSASTLISMPVADRCAVVAAFGGGSAGVAPGLGAPESA
;
A
#
# COMPACT_ATOMS: atom_id res chain seq x y z
N MET A 1 -10.70 -35.73 10.99
CA MET A 1 -9.58 -36.52 10.40
C MET A 1 -9.77 -36.67 8.89
N ALA A 2 -8.70 -36.65 8.08
CA ALA A 2 -8.81 -36.79 6.62
C ALA A 2 -9.11 -38.24 6.15
N PHE A 3 -9.93 -38.42 5.12
CA PHE A 3 -10.25 -39.73 4.53
C PHE A 3 -10.52 -39.62 3.02
N ALA A 4 -10.25 -40.72 2.30
CA ALA A 4 -10.50 -40.82 0.87
C ALA A 4 -11.91 -41.37 0.61
N GLU A 5 -12.63 -40.76 -0.32
CA GLU A 5 -13.98 -41.13 -0.72
C GLU A 5 -14.03 -41.28 -2.25
N LYS A 6 -14.74 -42.30 -2.72
CA LYS A 6 -14.93 -42.50 -4.16
C LYS A 6 -15.98 -41.51 -4.67
N CYS A 7 -15.66 -40.76 -5.72
CA CYS A 7 -16.54 -39.74 -6.29
C CYS A 7 -16.67 -40.01 -7.79
N GLY A 8 -17.61 -40.84 -8.21
CA GLY A 8 -17.81 -41.23 -9.62
C GLY A 8 -17.22 -42.59 -10.01
N ARG A 9 -17.26 -42.94 -11.30
CA ARG A 9 -16.81 -44.25 -11.82
C ARG A 9 -15.31 -44.48 -11.56
N ASP A 10 -14.47 -43.50 -11.91
CA ASP A 10 -13.00 -43.61 -11.88
C ASP A 10 -12.29 -42.42 -11.17
N SER A 11 -13.02 -41.63 -10.39
CA SER A 11 -12.43 -40.49 -9.66
C SER A 11 -12.58 -40.63 -8.15
N TRP A 12 -11.55 -40.18 -7.44
CA TRP A 12 -11.47 -40.18 -5.99
C TRP A 12 -11.32 -38.75 -5.47
N ARG A 13 -11.90 -38.48 -4.30
CA ARG A 13 -11.77 -37.22 -3.58
C ARG A 13 -11.23 -37.48 -2.18
N VAL A 14 -10.47 -36.53 -1.64
CA VAL A 14 -10.00 -36.55 -0.26
C VAL A 14 -10.77 -35.50 0.51
N ARG A 15 -11.43 -35.91 1.59
CA ARG A 15 -12.10 -35.00 2.53
C ARG A 15 -11.23 -34.85 3.77
N TYR A 16 -11.12 -33.64 4.28
CA TYR A 16 -10.39 -33.34 5.50
C TYR A 16 -11.15 -32.31 6.32
N HIS A 17 -10.90 -32.30 7.62
CA HIS A 17 -11.46 -31.29 8.52
C HIS A 17 -10.49 -30.11 8.59
N ARG A 18 -11.03 -28.91 8.49
CA ARG A 18 -10.32 -27.67 8.81
C ARG A 18 -10.45 -27.36 10.29
N ASP A 19 -9.61 -26.43 10.74
CA ASP A 19 -9.61 -25.95 12.13
C ASP A 19 -10.95 -25.29 12.48
N ASP A 20 -11.62 -24.68 11.50
CA ASP A 20 -12.97 -24.09 11.63
C ASP A 20 -14.11 -25.14 11.75
N GLY A 21 -13.80 -26.43 11.79
CA GLY A 21 -14.78 -27.53 11.81
C GLY A 21 -15.44 -27.83 10.46
N SER A 22 -15.22 -26.99 9.44
CA SER A 22 -15.69 -27.23 8.08
C SER A 22 -14.93 -28.38 7.40
N ILE A 23 -15.58 -29.02 6.42
CA ILE A 23 -15.02 -30.16 5.68
C ILE A 23 -14.57 -29.69 4.29
N GLY A 24 -13.26 -29.60 4.08
CA GLY A 24 -12.68 -29.34 2.77
C GLY A 24 -12.64 -30.62 1.91
N SER A 25 -12.70 -30.46 0.59
CA SER A 25 -12.62 -31.57 -0.36
C SER A 25 -11.64 -31.27 -1.48
N ILE A 26 -10.70 -32.18 -1.74
CA ILE A 26 -9.82 -32.14 -2.92
C ILE A 26 -10.24 -33.26 -3.86
N SER A 27 -10.75 -32.90 -5.03
CA SER A 27 -11.10 -33.85 -6.10
C SER A 27 -9.97 -33.99 -7.13
N GLY A 28 -10.00 -35.06 -7.92
CA GLY A 28 -9.14 -35.21 -9.10
C GLY A 28 -8.11 -36.34 -9.02
N PHE A 29 -8.24 -37.26 -8.06
CA PHE A 29 -7.33 -38.41 -7.97
C PHE A 29 -7.84 -39.56 -8.85
N PRO A 30 -7.01 -40.13 -9.75
CA PRO A 30 -7.41 -41.23 -10.63
C PRO A 30 -7.41 -42.60 -9.93
N SER A 31 -6.73 -42.72 -8.78
CA SER A 31 -6.61 -43.99 -8.04
C SER A 31 -6.94 -43.82 -6.56
N LYS A 32 -7.47 -44.89 -5.96
CA LYS A 32 -7.69 -45.01 -4.51
C LYS A 32 -6.40 -44.84 -3.72
N THR A 33 -5.30 -45.44 -4.19
CA THR A 33 -4.00 -45.38 -3.52
C THR A 33 -3.49 -43.94 -3.47
N ALA A 34 -3.50 -43.23 -4.60
CA ALA A 34 -3.12 -41.82 -4.66
C ALA A 34 -3.96 -40.93 -3.72
N ALA A 35 -5.27 -41.18 -3.61
CA ALA A 35 -6.14 -40.46 -2.68
C ALA A 35 -5.84 -40.80 -1.20
N GLN A 36 -5.51 -42.05 -0.90
CA GLN A 36 -5.12 -42.48 0.45
C GLN A 36 -3.76 -41.90 0.87
N ASP A 37 -2.78 -41.89 -0.03
CA ASP A 37 -1.46 -41.32 0.21
C ASP A 37 -1.57 -39.82 0.49
N LYS A 38 -2.39 -39.10 -0.30
CA LYS A 38 -2.66 -37.67 -0.04
C LYS A 38 -3.38 -37.46 1.29
N ALA A 39 -4.34 -38.31 1.64
CA ALA A 39 -5.02 -38.23 2.93
C ALA A 39 -4.05 -38.47 4.10
N ALA A 40 -3.07 -39.37 3.94
CA ALA A 40 -2.01 -39.60 4.92
C ALA A 40 -1.06 -38.40 5.03
N GLU A 41 -0.66 -37.80 3.91
CA GLU A 41 0.16 -36.57 3.89
C GLU A 41 -0.55 -35.42 4.62
N ILE A 42 -1.83 -35.19 4.33
CA ILE A 42 -2.66 -34.19 5.03
C ILE A 42 -2.70 -34.46 6.54
N LYS A 43 -2.85 -35.72 6.96
CA LYS A 43 -2.80 -36.08 8.39
C LYS A 43 -1.44 -35.75 9.02
N VAL A 44 -0.35 -36.01 8.30
CA VAL A 44 1.00 -35.68 8.78
C VAL A 44 1.18 -34.17 8.88
N ASP A 45 0.72 -33.40 7.90
CA ASP A 45 0.80 -31.95 7.91
C ASP A 45 -0.09 -31.32 8.99
N GLN A 46 -1.27 -31.88 9.24
CA GLN A 46 -2.14 -31.49 10.36
C GLN A 46 -1.46 -31.77 11.71
N ARG A 47 -0.83 -32.95 11.87
CA ARG A 47 -0.06 -33.27 13.08
C ARG A 47 1.15 -32.35 13.27
N ARG A 48 1.77 -31.90 12.17
CA ARG A 48 2.88 -30.94 12.18
C ARG A 48 2.44 -29.50 12.38
N GLY A 49 1.13 -29.21 12.35
CA GLY A 49 0.59 -27.84 12.40
C GLY A 49 0.92 -27.01 11.16
N LYS A 50 1.29 -27.65 10.04
CA LYS A 50 1.68 -27.01 8.77
C LYS A 50 0.62 -27.15 7.68
N PHE A 51 -0.52 -27.75 8.01
CA PHE A 51 -1.59 -27.92 7.05
C PHE A 51 -2.15 -26.57 6.63
N ILE A 52 -2.12 -26.32 5.32
CA ILE A 52 -2.67 -25.14 4.69
C ILE A 52 -3.76 -25.60 3.75
N ASP A 53 -4.92 -24.98 3.87
CA ASP A 53 -6.07 -25.28 3.03
C ASP A 53 -5.80 -24.83 1.57
N PRO A 54 -5.85 -25.74 0.59
CA PRO A 54 -5.68 -25.38 -0.82
C PRO A 54 -6.77 -24.43 -1.36
N GLU A 55 -7.95 -24.41 -0.75
CA GLU A 55 -9.02 -23.48 -1.14
C GLU A 55 -8.80 -22.08 -0.55
N ALA A 56 -8.26 -21.98 0.66
CA ALA A 56 -7.91 -20.70 1.27
C ALA A 56 -6.94 -19.88 0.42
N GLY A 57 -6.00 -20.55 -0.27
CA GLY A 57 -5.08 -19.89 -1.22
C GLY A 57 -5.72 -19.37 -2.51
N LYS A 58 -6.99 -19.70 -2.79
CA LYS A 58 -7.74 -19.20 -3.96
C LYS A 58 -8.42 -17.86 -3.70
N LEU A 59 -8.48 -17.42 -2.44
CA LEU A 59 -9.04 -16.12 -2.07
C LEU A 59 -8.39 -15.01 -2.91
N ALA A 60 -9.22 -14.15 -3.49
CA ALA A 60 -8.75 -13.05 -4.31
C ALA A 60 -8.09 -11.98 -3.44
N LEU A 61 -7.00 -11.37 -3.91
CA LEU A 61 -6.30 -10.33 -3.16
C LEU A 61 -7.21 -9.11 -2.88
N GLY A 62 -8.17 -8.83 -3.78
CA GLY A 62 -9.16 -7.78 -3.56
C GLY A 62 -10.07 -8.05 -2.36
N GLU A 63 -10.60 -9.27 -2.24
CA GLU A 63 -11.45 -9.65 -1.10
C GLU A 63 -10.64 -9.67 0.21
N TRP A 64 -9.43 -10.24 0.16
CA TRP A 64 -8.51 -10.22 1.29
C TRP A 64 -8.17 -8.80 1.76
N SER A 65 -7.99 -7.86 0.83
CA SER A 65 -7.62 -6.49 1.19
C SER A 65 -8.67 -5.79 2.05
N VAL A 66 -9.97 -6.11 1.87
CA VAL A 66 -11.05 -5.53 2.67
C VAL A 66 -10.93 -6.00 4.11
N THR A 67 -10.87 -7.32 4.32
CA THR A 67 -10.69 -7.91 5.66
C THR A 67 -9.41 -7.43 6.33
N TRP A 68 -8.35 -7.23 5.55
CA TRP A 68 -7.08 -6.71 6.05
C TRP A 68 -7.17 -5.26 6.50
N PHE A 69 -7.88 -4.39 5.78
CA PHE A 69 -8.06 -3.00 6.22
C PHE A 69 -8.88 -2.89 7.50
N ASP A 70 -9.83 -3.81 7.72
CA ASP A 70 -10.62 -3.88 8.95
C ASP A 70 -9.80 -4.38 10.15
N SER A 71 -8.71 -5.12 9.94
CA SER A 71 -7.90 -5.71 11.01
C SER A 71 -6.71 -4.84 11.44
N ILE A 72 -6.25 -3.91 10.61
CA ILE A 72 -5.09 -3.07 10.93
C ILE A 72 -5.44 -1.89 11.84
N ASP A 73 -4.66 -1.71 12.91
CA ASP A 73 -4.73 -0.51 13.75
C ASP A 73 -3.57 0.43 13.40
N VAL A 74 -3.85 1.42 12.54
CA VAL A 74 -2.89 2.45 12.13
C VAL A 74 -3.53 3.83 12.20
N ALA A 75 -2.71 4.87 12.38
CA ALA A 75 -3.19 6.25 12.41
C ALA A 75 -4.07 6.57 11.18
N PRO A 76 -5.18 7.31 11.34
CA PRO A 76 -6.20 7.47 10.30
C PRO A 76 -5.66 8.09 9.01
N ALA A 77 -4.69 9.01 9.12
CA ALA A 77 -4.01 9.59 7.96
C ALA A 77 -3.20 8.56 7.16
N THR A 78 -2.59 7.58 7.85
CA THR A 78 -1.83 6.49 7.21
C THR A 78 -2.77 5.48 6.58
N LEU A 79 -3.89 5.17 7.24
CA LEU A 79 -4.95 4.30 6.71
C LEU A 79 -5.48 4.86 5.38
N ALA A 80 -5.89 6.13 5.36
CA ALA A 80 -6.38 6.79 4.15
C ALA A 80 -5.33 6.79 3.02
N GLN A 81 -4.05 6.96 3.35
CA GLN A 81 -2.96 6.85 2.37
C GLN A 81 -2.85 5.43 1.82
N TYR A 82 -2.94 4.40 2.66
CA TYR A 82 -2.81 3.01 2.25
C TYR A 82 -3.98 2.58 1.39
N GLU A 83 -5.21 2.95 1.75
CA GLU A 83 -6.40 2.72 0.94
C GLU A 83 -6.28 3.37 -0.44
N SER A 84 -5.89 4.64 -0.49
CA SER A 84 -5.75 5.38 -1.76
C SER A 84 -4.73 4.70 -2.69
N LEU A 85 -3.56 4.33 -2.15
CA LEU A 85 -2.53 3.61 -2.92
C LEU A 85 -3.00 2.22 -3.37
N THR A 86 -3.73 1.51 -2.52
CA THR A 86 -4.24 0.17 -2.83
C THR A 86 -5.30 0.23 -3.92
N ARG A 87 -6.26 1.15 -3.81
CA ARG A 87 -7.34 1.38 -4.78
C ARG A 87 -6.82 1.81 -6.14
N ASN A 88 -5.83 2.71 -6.17
CA ASN A 88 -5.34 3.30 -7.42
C ASN A 88 -4.31 2.42 -8.15
N HIS A 89 -3.53 1.61 -7.42
CA HIS A 89 -2.41 0.87 -8.02
C HIS A 89 -2.48 -0.63 -7.84
N ILE A 90 -2.88 -1.13 -6.67
CA ILE A 90 -2.84 -2.57 -6.36
C ILE A 90 -4.06 -3.28 -6.95
N LEU A 91 -5.27 -2.83 -6.63
CA LEU A 91 -6.53 -3.46 -7.05
C LEU A 91 -6.69 -3.56 -8.58
N PRO A 92 -6.34 -2.54 -9.40
CA PRO A 92 -6.51 -2.62 -10.85
C PRO A 92 -5.72 -3.76 -11.49
N ARG A 93 -4.60 -4.17 -10.88
CA ARG A 93 -3.74 -5.22 -11.42
C ARG A 93 -3.91 -6.58 -10.73
N TRP A 94 -4.10 -6.56 -9.42
CA TRP A 94 -4.03 -7.74 -8.56
C TRP A 94 -5.35 -8.11 -7.90
N GLY A 95 -6.40 -7.28 -7.99
CA GLY A 95 -7.67 -7.49 -7.30
C GLY A 95 -8.28 -8.88 -7.56
N ASN A 96 -8.25 -9.34 -8.81
CA ASN A 96 -8.79 -10.65 -9.22
C ASN A 96 -7.76 -11.80 -9.15
N THR A 97 -6.54 -11.53 -8.69
CA THR A 97 -5.50 -12.56 -8.62
C THR A 97 -5.61 -13.28 -7.28
N SER A 98 -5.68 -14.61 -7.31
CA SER A 98 -5.63 -15.44 -6.11
C SER A 98 -4.33 -15.22 -5.35
N LEU A 99 -4.39 -15.21 -4.01
CA LEU A 99 -3.24 -15.06 -3.13
C LEU A 99 -2.08 -16.04 -3.46
N SER A 100 -2.42 -17.31 -3.74
CA SER A 100 -1.44 -18.34 -4.15
C SER A 100 -0.82 -18.12 -5.55
N GLY A 101 -1.50 -17.36 -6.41
CA GLY A 101 -1.06 -17.06 -7.78
C GLY A 101 -0.10 -15.87 -7.87
N VAL A 102 0.14 -15.17 -6.75
CA VAL A 102 1.02 -14.01 -6.72
C VAL A 102 2.48 -14.45 -6.81
N SER A 103 3.10 -14.23 -7.97
CA SER A 103 4.53 -14.45 -8.15
C SER A 103 5.36 -13.24 -7.75
N GLY A 104 6.38 -13.44 -6.91
CA GLY A 104 7.30 -12.37 -6.52
C GLY A 104 8.04 -11.75 -7.73
N LEU A 105 8.29 -12.54 -8.79
CA LEU A 105 8.88 -11.99 -10.02
C LEU A 105 7.94 -11.00 -10.71
N ALA A 106 6.64 -11.32 -10.77
CA ALA A 106 5.63 -10.46 -11.37
C ALA A 106 5.44 -9.14 -10.59
N VAL A 107 5.54 -9.18 -9.26
CA VAL A 107 5.52 -7.97 -8.43
C VAL A 107 6.74 -7.08 -8.70
N HIS A 108 7.94 -7.67 -8.82
CA HIS A 108 9.15 -6.90 -9.10
C HIS A 108 9.16 -6.29 -10.51
N THR A 109 8.69 -7.02 -11.53
CA THR A 109 8.58 -6.48 -12.89
C THR A 109 7.54 -5.36 -12.93
N TRP A 110 6.44 -5.50 -12.21
CA TRP A 110 5.45 -4.44 -12.03
C TRP A 110 6.05 -3.20 -11.34
N GLY A 111 6.81 -3.36 -10.27
CA GLY A 111 7.51 -2.24 -9.61
C GLY A 111 8.48 -1.51 -10.55
N LYS A 112 9.14 -2.22 -11.46
CA LYS A 112 9.96 -1.59 -12.52
C LYS A 112 9.11 -0.81 -13.52
N LYS A 113 7.94 -1.32 -13.92
CA LYS A 113 7.01 -0.64 -14.83
C LYS A 113 6.48 0.66 -14.23
N LEU A 114 6.11 0.66 -12.94
CA LEU A 114 5.71 1.88 -12.24
C LEU A 114 6.82 2.93 -12.25
N ARG A 115 8.08 2.53 -12.02
CA ARG A 115 9.21 3.47 -12.09
C ARG A 115 9.40 4.03 -13.51
N ALA A 116 9.19 3.22 -14.55
CA ALA A 116 9.27 3.66 -15.93
C ALA A 116 8.14 4.65 -16.32
N GLN A 117 7.00 4.60 -15.64
CA GLN A 117 5.88 5.53 -15.82
C GLN A 117 6.11 6.90 -15.14
N GLY A 118 7.25 7.10 -14.46
CA GLY A 118 7.59 8.38 -13.82
C GLY A 118 7.18 8.49 -12.35
N TYR A 119 6.69 7.42 -11.73
CA TYR A 119 6.36 7.45 -10.30
C TYR A 119 7.63 7.56 -9.44
N ALA A 120 7.54 8.39 -8.40
CA ALA A 120 8.63 8.57 -7.44
C ALA A 120 9.01 7.24 -6.77
N GLN A 121 10.31 7.03 -6.57
CA GLN A 121 10.85 5.78 -6.01
C GLN A 121 10.28 5.48 -4.61
N ASN A 122 10.07 6.51 -3.79
CA ASN A 122 9.44 6.37 -2.47
C ASN A 122 8.02 5.84 -2.58
N THR A 123 7.20 6.39 -3.47
CA THR A 123 5.81 5.94 -3.68
C THR A 123 5.76 4.48 -4.10
N VAL A 124 6.59 4.08 -5.07
CA VAL A 124 6.67 2.67 -5.52
C VAL A 124 7.10 1.75 -4.38
N ASN A 125 8.06 2.18 -3.54
CA ASN A 125 8.48 1.40 -2.39
C ASN A 125 7.36 1.27 -1.35
N THR A 126 6.58 2.33 -1.10
CA THR A 126 5.42 2.28 -0.20
C THR A 126 4.35 1.33 -0.72
N ILE A 127 4.04 1.37 -2.02
CA ILE A 127 3.07 0.45 -2.65
C ILE A 127 3.51 -1.01 -2.46
N ILE A 128 4.77 -1.32 -2.76
CA ILE A 128 5.32 -2.68 -2.57
C ILE A 128 5.33 -3.06 -1.09
N LYS A 129 5.61 -2.11 -0.19
CA LYS A 129 5.59 -2.34 1.25
C LYS A 129 4.20 -2.74 1.73
N ILE A 130 3.15 -2.01 1.33
CA ILE A 130 1.75 -2.34 1.67
C ILE A 130 1.42 -3.76 1.19
N MET A 131 1.74 -4.08 -0.07
CA MET A 131 1.52 -5.43 -0.60
C MET A 131 2.31 -6.50 0.15
N THR A 132 3.52 -6.19 0.62
CA THR A 132 4.31 -7.11 1.42
C THR A 132 3.67 -7.34 2.78
N MET A 133 3.16 -6.30 3.44
CA MET A 133 2.47 -6.39 4.73
C MET A 133 1.21 -7.26 4.60
N MET A 134 0.36 -6.98 3.60
CA MET A 134 -0.83 -7.82 3.32
C MET A 134 -0.51 -9.30 3.13
N LEU A 135 0.63 -9.63 2.48
CA LEU A 135 1.04 -11.02 2.25
C LEU A 135 1.74 -11.66 3.45
N VAL A 136 2.38 -10.86 4.32
CA VAL A 136 2.88 -11.34 5.61
C VAL A 136 1.71 -11.75 6.48
N ASP A 137 0.71 -10.89 6.62
CA ASP A 137 -0.45 -11.16 7.47
C ASP A 137 -1.27 -12.34 6.89
N ALA A 138 -1.36 -12.46 5.56
CA ALA A 138 -1.94 -13.66 4.93
C ALA A 138 -1.14 -14.95 5.18
N THR A 139 0.16 -14.85 5.43
CA THR A 139 0.99 -16.00 5.81
C THR A 139 0.74 -16.36 7.28
N ASP A 140 0.56 -15.37 8.14
CA ASP A 140 0.26 -15.56 9.56
C ASP A 140 -1.13 -16.20 9.76
N GLU A 141 -2.12 -15.80 8.96
CA GLU A 141 -3.46 -16.42 8.87
C GLU A 141 -3.47 -17.75 8.11
N ARG A 142 -2.30 -18.26 7.69
CA ARG A 142 -2.12 -19.55 6.98
C ARG A 142 -2.90 -19.66 5.66
N LEU A 143 -3.21 -18.53 5.00
CA LEU A 143 -3.80 -18.52 3.65
C LEU A 143 -2.76 -18.87 2.58
N ILE A 144 -1.50 -18.52 2.83
CA ILE A 144 -0.36 -18.78 1.93
C ILE A 144 0.77 -19.45 2.74
N PRO A 145 1.50 -20.43 2.19
CA PRO A 145 2.61 -21.09 2.89
C PRO A 145 3.82 -20.19 3.12
N VAL A 146 4.14 -19.34 2.15
CA VAL A 146 5.34 -18.51 2.16
C VAL A 146 5.02 -17.22 1.41
N ASN A 147 5.40 -16.08 2.00
CA ASN A 147 5.33 -14.80 1.31
C ASN A 147 6.22 -14.82 0.05
N PRO A 148 5.66 -14.60 -1.16
CA PRO A 148 6.41 -14.60 -2.41
C PRO A 148 7.30 -13.36 -2.58
N ILE A 149 7.03 -12.26 -1.87
CA ILE A 149 7.79 -11.00 -1.91
C ILE A 149 8.87 -11.04 -0.82
N GLN A 150 9.89 -11.84 -1.02
CA GLN A 150 11.04 -11.84 -0.13
C GLN A 150 12.07 -10.77 -0.55
N PRO A 151 12.75 -10.12 0.42
CA PRO A 151 13.81 -9.18 0.12
C PRO A 151 14.94 -9.90 -0.60
N ARG A 152 15.01 -9.74 -1.93
CA ARG A 152 16.12 -10.25 -2.74
C ARG A 152 17.38 -9.50 -2.35
N ARG A 153 18.22 -10.11 -1.50
CA ARG A 153 19.59 -9.67 -1.23
C ARG A 153 20.51 -9.95 -2.43
N ARG A 154 20.11 -9.52 -3.63
CA ARG A 154 20.90 -9.63 -4.86
C ARG A 154 21.45 -8.25 -5.20
N GLY A 155 22.71 -8.02 -4.86
CA GLY A 155 23.47 -6.82 -5.21
C GLY A 155 23.85 -5.94 -4.03
N ARG A 156 25.00 -5.28 -4.19
CA ARG A 156 25.52 -4.26 -3.27
C ARG A 156 24.45 -3.17 -3.12
N ARG A 157 23.89 -3.00 -1.92
CA ARG A 157 23.02 -1.85 -1.62
C ARG A 157 23.83 -0.59 -1.90
N ARG A 158 23.53 0.11 -3.00
CA ARG A 158 23.94 1.50 -3.13
C ARG A 158 23.16 2.24 -2.06
N HIS A 159 23.85 2.67 -1.00
CA HIS A 159 23.28 3.64 -0.09
C HIS A 159 22.93 4.86 -0.94
N GLN A 160 21.64 5.06 -1.20
CA GLN A 160 21.16 6.30 -1.77
C GLN A 160 21.45 7.34 -0.69
N LYS A 161 22.30 8.33 -1.00
CA LYS A 161 22.56 9.43 -0.07
C LYS A 161 21.21 9.99 0.30
N ARG A 162 20.84 9.89 1.58
CA ARG A 162 19.66 10.58 2.09
C ARG A 162 19.88 12.04 1.72
N ARG A 163 18.93 12.64 0.99
CA ARG A 163 19.00 14.06 0.69
C ARG A 163 19.05 14.76 2.04
N GLU A 164 20.18 15.38 2.33
CA GLU A 164 20.36 16.11 3.57
C GLU A 164 19.30 17.20 3.61
N GLN A 165 18.51 17.21 4.67
CA GLN A 165 17.51 18.24 4.85
C GLN A 165 18.27 19.52 5.15
N VAL A 166 18.22 20.48 4.22
CA VAL A 166 18.84 21.79 4.41
C VAL A 166 17.98 22.55 5.41
N TRP A 167 18.55 22.89 6.55
CA TRP A 167 17.89 23.75 7.54
C TRP A 167 18.05 25.21 7.12
N ALA A 168 16.98 26.00 7.25
CA ALA A 168 17.02 27.42 6.98
C ALA A 168 17.79 28.15 8.10
N THR A 169 18.67 29.07 7.73
CA THR A 169 19.28 29.98 8.72
C THR A 169 18.24 31.01 9.19
N PRO A 170 18.40 31.63 10.38
CA PRO A 170 17.48 32.65 10.86
C PRO A 170 17.26 33.80 9.87
N GLU A 171 18.33 34.21 9.17
CA GLU A 171 18.27 35.23 8.11
C GLU A 171 17.42 34.78 6.91
N GLN A 172 17.59 33.52 6.48
CA GLN A 172 16.80 32.95 5.39
C GLN A 172 15.31 32.87 5.76
N VAL A 173 14.97 32.57 7.00
CA VAL A 173 13.57 32.56 7.47
C VAL A 173 12.94 33.94 7.33
N VAL A 174 13.63 35.01 7.73
CA VAL A 174 13.12 36.38 7.60
C VAL A 174 12.96 36.77 6.12
N MET A 175 13.92 36.41 5.26
CA MET A 175 13.82 36.65 3.82
C MET A 175 12.62 35.94 3.19
N ILE A 176 12.40 34.68 3.56
CA ILE A 176 11.23 33.90 3.11
C ILE A 176 9.93 34.53 3.61
N ALA A 177 9.90 35.00 4.86
CA ALA A 177 8.73 35.66 5.43
C ALA A 177 8.40 36.97 4.70
N LEU A 178 9.40 37.82 4.41
CA LEU A 178 9.21 39.06 3.65
C LEU A 178 8.74 38.78 2.22
N GLN A 179 9.27 37.74 1.58
CA GLN A 179 8.81 37.31 0.26
C GLN A 179 7.38 36.76 0.29
N ALA A 180 6.99 36.05 1.34
CA ALA A 180 5.61 35.58 1.51
C ALA A 180 4.63 36.75 1.76
N ALA A 181 5.06 37.79 2.49
CA ALA A 181 4.27 38.99 2.70
C ALA A 181 3.92 39.69 1.38
N SER A 182 4.84 39.74 0.41
CA SER A 182 4.59 40.38 -0.88
C SER A 182 3.73 39.55 -1.83
N LEU A 183 3.68 38.22 -1.67
CA LEU A 183 2.91 37.32 -2.54
C LEU A 183 1.49 37.04 -2.03
N VAL A 184 1.34 36.81 -0.72
CA VAL A 184 0.10 36.27 -0.11
C VAL A 184 -0.48 37.25 0.92
N GLY A 185 0.35 38.12 1.48
CA GLY A 185 -0.04 39.16 2.42
C GLY A 185 0.66 39.05 3.78
N PRO A 186 0.55 40.09 4.64
CA PRO A 186 1.36 40.21 5.86
C PRO A 186 1.18 39.06 6.86
N TRP A 187 -0.01 38.45 6.89
CA TRP A 187 -0.33 37.33 7.78
C TRP A 187 0.56 36.10 7.53
N ALA A 188 0.96 35.84 6.29
CA ALA A 188 1.84 34.72 5.95
C ALA A 188 3.24 34.89 6.56
N ALA A 189 3.76 36.13 6.60
CA ALA A 189 5.05 36.40 7.22
C ALA A 189 5.02 36.16 8.73
N VAL A 190 3.96 36.60 9.41
CA VAL A 190 3.77 36.37 10.84
C VAL A 190 3.74 34.87 11.14
N LEU A 191 3.01 34.07 10.35
CA LEU A 191 2.94 32.61 10.50
C LEU A 191 4.30 31.92 10.28
N ILE A 192 5.08 32.34 9.29
CA ILE A 192 6.40 31.74 9.01
C ILE A 192 7.38 32.04 10.15
N ILE A 193 7.39 33.29 10.64
CA ILE A 193 8.27 33.70 11.75
C ILE A 193 7.88 32.98 13.04
N THR A 194 6.58 32.93 13.37
CA THR A 194 6.11 32.20 14.56
C THR A 194 6.42 30.71 14.44
N ALA A 195 6.14 30.05 13.31
CA ALA A 195 6.44 28.63 13.12
C ALA A 195 7.94 28.32 13.26
N ALA A 196 8.82 29.20 12.77
CA ALA A 196 10.26 29.02 12.86
C ALA A 196 10.80 29.16 14.29
N TRP A 197 10.29 30.11 15.07
CA TRP A 197 10.78 30.41 16.42
C TRP A 197 10.12 29.60 17.53
N THR A 198 8.86 29.21 17.35
CA THR A 198 8.10 28.46 18.36
C THR A 198 8.13 26.95 18.13
N GLY A 199 8.58 26.50 16.95
CA GLY A 199 8.53 25.10 16.56
C GLY A 199 7.09 24.55 16.42
N LEU A 200 6.06 25.41 16.44
CA LEU A 200 4.65 25.02 16.45
C LEU A 200 4.10 24.55 15.09
N GLY A 201 4.96 24.32 14.11
CA GLY A 201 4.56 23.69 12.86
C GLY A 201 5.21 22.32 12.73
N GLY A 202 4.43 21.33 12.27
CA GLY A 202 4.96 20.19 11.51
C GLY A 202 5.57 20.64 10.17
N VAL A 203 6.41 21.68 10.17
CA VAL A 203 6.97 22.39 9.01
C VAL A 203 8.18 21.68 8.38
N ASN A 204 8.36 20.38 8.64
CA ASN A 204 9.27 19.57 7.83
C ASN A 204 8.91 19.61 6.33
N SER A 205 7.69 20.05 5.96
CA SER A 205 7.27 20.28 4.57
C SER A 205 7.53 21.70 4.05
N VAL A 206 7.45 22.75 4.88
CA VAL A 206 7.60 24.15 4.42
C VAL A 206 9.08 24.53 4.25
N VAL A 207 9.96 24.00 5.10
CA VAL A 207 11.40 24.29 5.01
C VAL A 207 12.05 23.53 3.84
N CYS A 208 11.48 22.39 3.42
CA CYS A 208 12.07 21.55 2.37
C CYS A 208 11.93 22.09 0.93
N SER A 209 11.08 23.10 0.68
CA SER A 209 10.82 23.63 -0.67
C SER A 209 11.36 25.04 -0.92
N ALA A 210 11.95 25.69 0.09
CA ALA A 210 12.52 27.03 -0.06
C ALA A 210 13.74 27.04 -1.01
N SER A 211 14.65 26.07 -0.92
CA SER A 211 15.80 25.98 -1.84
C SER A 211 15.41 25.71 -3.31
N THR A 212 14.22 25.14 -3.57
CA THR A 212 13.75 24.91 -4.95
C THR A 212 13.10 26.17 -5.52
N LEU A 213 12.37 26.94 -4.70
CA LEU A 213 11.77 28.23 -5.08
C LEU A 213 12.81 29.31 -5.38
N ILE A 214 13.98 29.26 -4.73
CA ILE A 214 15.06 30.24 -4.94
C ILE A 214 15.71 30.08 -6.34
N SER A 215 15.70 28.87 -6.93
CA SER A 215 16.41 28.58 -8.18
C SER A 215 15.53 28.58 -9.44
N MET A 216 14.21 28.81 -9.34
CA MET A 216 13.29 28.79 -10.48
C MET A 216 13.06 30.20 -11.08
N PRO A 217 12.94 30.33 -12.41
CA PRO A 217 12.55 31.58 -13.07
C PRO A 217 11.16 32.04 -12.61
N VAL A 218 10.94 33.35 -12.54
CA VAL A 218 9.78 34.01 -11.90
C VAL A 218 8.43 33.52 -12.44
N ALA A 219 8.34 33.12 -13.71
CA ALA A 219 7.11 32.65 -14.34
C ALA A 219 6.58 31.32 -13.76
N ASP A 220 7.45 30.41 -13.32
CA ASP A 220 7.04 29.11 -12.77
C ASP A 220 6.62 29.18 -11.29
N ARG A 221 6.89 30.31 -10.62
CA ARG A 221 6.63 30.51 -9.18
C ARG A 221 5.14 30.66 -8.85
N CYS A 222 4.33 31.15 -9.80
CA CYS A 222 2.89 31.32 -9.61
C CYS A 222 2.13 29.98 -9.55
N ALA A 223 2.61 28.94 -10.24
CA ALA A 223 1.94 27.64 -10.29
C ALA A 223 2.06 26.85 -8.99
N VAL A 224 3.17 27.02 -8.25
CA VAL A 224 3.42 26.29 -7.00
C VAL A 224 2.60 26.85 -5.84
N VAL A 225 2.38 28.17 -5.79
CA VAL A 225 1.56 28.80 -4.74
C VAL A 225 0.07 28.46 -4.90
N ALA A 226 -0.42 28.33 -6.13
CA ALA A 226 -1.82 27.94 -6.40
C ALA A 226 -2.14 26.50 -5.93
N ALA A 227 -1.16 25.59 -5.94
CA ALA A 227 -1.36 24.19 -5.51
C ALA A 227 -1.54 24.03 -3.99
N PHE A 228 -1.15 25.02 -3.18
CA PHE A 228 -1.33 24.99 -1.72
C PHE A 228 -2.73 25.42 -1.27
N GLY A 229 -3.55 26.01 -2.15
CA GLY A 229 -4.93 26.45 -1.86
C GLY A 229 -6.02 25.42 -2.18
N GLY A 230 -5.69 24.27 -2.78
CA GLY A 230 -6.66 23.31 -3.31
C GLY A 230 -7.05 22.18 -2.36
N GLY A 231 -7.48 22.50 -1.14
CA GLY A 231 -8.02 21.53 -0.18
C GLY A 231 -9.55 21.59 -0.12
N SER A 232 -10.20 20.80 -0.98
CA SER A 232 -11.60 20.31 -0.92
C SER A 232 -12.60 21.02 0.02
N ALA A 233 -13.46 21.87 -0.54
CA ALA A 233 -14.79 22.14 0.02
C ALA A 233 -15.84 22.19 -1.11
N GLY A 234 -16.75 21.20 -1.06
CA GLY A 234 -18.15 21.16 -1.57
C GLY A 234 -18.59 21.92 -2.81
N VAL A 235 -19.13 21.17 -3.78
CA VAL A 235 -19.95 21.63 -4.91
C VAL A 235 -21.40 21.94 -4.46
N ALA A 236 -21.83 23.20 -4.70
CA ALA A 236 -23.17 23.75 -5.06
C ALA A 236 -24.44 23.47 -4.18
N PRO A 237 -25.57 24.23 -4.27
CA PRO A 237 -25.97 25.26 -5.27
C PRO A 237 -26.64 26.57 -4.74
N GLY A 238 -26.69 27.62 -5.60
CA GLY A 238 -27.92 28.39 -5.89
C GLY A 238 -28.38 29.58 -5.02
N LEU A 239 -28.71 30.67 -5.74
CA LEU A 239 -29.61 31.81 -5.46
C LEU A 239 -29.08 33.08 -4.75
N GLY A 240 -29.20 34.21 -5.48
CA GLY A 240 -29.31 35.55 -4.92
C GLY A 240 -28.58 36.65 -5.71
N ALA A 241 -29.10 37.04 -6.88
CA ALA A 241 -28.68 38.28 -7.54
C ALA A 241 -29.35 39.50 -6.86
N PRO A 242 -28.64 40.64 -6.70
CA PRO A 242 -29.29 41.94 -6.59
C PRO A 242 -29.04 42.79 -7.85
N GLU A 243 -30.13 42.96 -8.60
CA GLU A 243 -30.66 44.22 -9.13
C GLU A 243 -29.74 45.46 -9.14
N SER A 244 -29.49 45.98 -10.34
CA SER A 244 -29.35 47.42 -10.60
C SER A 244 -29.68 47.74 -12.07
N ALA A 245 -30.92 48.10 -12.35
CA ALA A 245 -31.38 49.12 -13.31
C ALA A 245 -32.91 49.23 -13.26
#